data_AF-A0A8J3WKC3-F1
#
_entry.id   AF-A0A8J3WKC3-F1
#
_cell.length_a   1.000
_cell.length_b   1.000
_cell.length_c   1.000
_cell.angle_alpha   90.00
_cell.angle_beta   90.00
_cell.angle_gamma   90.00
#
_symmetry.space_group_name_H-M   'P 1'
#
loop_
_entity.id
_entity.type
_entity.pdbx_description
1 polymer ?
#
loop_
_entity_poly.entity_id
_entity_poly.type
_entity_poly.pdbx_seq_one_letter_code
_entity_poly.pdbx_strand_id
1 'polypeptide(L)'
;MTVTTTSAQACPTAQACPTARTFPTAQAAPAVTLASLSRQTGLAVLDHLEQSVRIPVVDGLQAQGDLIVIPLSVVASSVRPAPRARWTDVPPRGIELLRGEAGGNPHTLVAEPGTCRWTADVMDAEGLAIGLFDTSAVAYLLHPEHGATGCAPGAYVVRRQREYSEDRWRRTRLVAD
;
A
#
# COMPACT_ATOMS: atom_id res chain seq x y z
N MET A 1 -32.48 -55.37 -56.03
CA MET A 1 -33.08 -55.58 -54.69
C MET A 1 -32.35 -54.69 -53.71
N THR A 2 -33.14 -54.00 -52.90
CA THR A 2 -32.93 -52.78 -52.12
C THR A 2 -31.76 -52.81 -51.13
N VAL A 3 -30.99 -51.71 -51.13
CA VAL A 3 -29.98 -51.34 -50.12
C VAL A 3 -30.70 -50.62 -48.98
N THR A 4 -30.49 -51.08 -47.74
CA THR A 4 -30.99 -50.43 -46.52
C THR A 4 -29.93 -49.47 -45.99
N THR A 5 -30.21 -48.17 -45.99
CA THR A 5 -29.33 -47.15 -45.41
C THR A 5 -29.91 -46.69 -44.07
N THR A 6 -29.15 -46.91 -43.00
CA THR A 6 -29.46 -46.49 -41.63
C THR A 6 -29.38 -44.98 -41.48
N SER A 7 -30.38 -44.40 -40.82
CA SER A 7 -30.53 -42.98 -40.50
C SER A 7 -29.49 -42.50 -39.49
N ALA A 8 -28.81 -41.38 -39.80
CA ALA A 8 -28.06 -40.60 -38.82
C ALA A 8 -28.86 -39.36 -38.42
N GLN A 9 -28.98 -39.18 -37.11
CA GLN A 9 -29.81 -38.21 -36.39
C GLN A 9 -29.12 -36.83 -36.38
N ALA A 10 -29.88 -35.76 -36.63
CA ALA A 10 -29.37 -34.39 -36.72
C ALA A 10 -29.02 -33.78 -35.34
N CYS A 11 -27.88 -33.08 -35.26
CA CYS A 11 -27.50 -32.20 -34.15
C CYS A 11 -28.44 -30.98 -34.04
N PRO A 12 -28.83 -30.55 -32.83
CA PRO A 12 -29.50 -29.27 -32.65
C PRO A 12 -28.51 -28.10 -32.62
N THR A 13 -28.98 -27.01 -33.22
CA THR A 13 -28.38 -25.70 -33.49
C THR A 13 -27.82 -24.99 -32.26
N ALA A 14 -26.66 -24.34 -32.44
CA ALA A 14 -26.00 -23.49 -31.45
C ALA A 14 -26.86 -22.27 -31.08
N GLN A 15 -27.07 -22.10 -29.77
CA GLN A 15 -27.80 -20.98 -29.17
C GLN A 15 -26.88 -19.76 -29.11
N ALA A 16 -27.40 -18.60 -29.55
CA ALA A 16 -26.65 -17.36 -29.69
C ALA A 16 -26.10 -16.84 -28.36
N CYS A 17 -24.85 -16.40 -28.38
CA CYS A 17 -24.12 -15.80 -27.26
C CYS A 17 -24.67 -14.37 -26.99
N PRO A 18 -25.02 -13.99 -25.75
CA PRO A 18 -25.43 -12.63 -25.46
C PRO A 18 -24.22 -11.68 -25.50
N THR A 19 -24.44 -10.53 -26.13
CA THR A 19 -23.52 -9.41 -26.31
C THR A 19 -22.84 -8.99 -25.01
N ALA A 20 -21.52 -8.83 -25.07
CA ALA A 20 -20.69 -8.32 -23.98
C ALA A 20 -21.20 -6.95 -23.53
N ARG A 21 -21.58 -6.83 -22.26
CA ARG A 21 -21.83 -5.53 -21.62
C ARG A 21 -20.48 -4.84 -21.47
N THR A 22 -20.32 -3.68 -22.11
CA THR A 22 -19.19 -2.79 -21.88
C THR A 22 -19.24 -2.34 -20.43
N PHE A 23 -18.30 -2.80 -19.61
CA PHE A 23 -18.09 -2.24 -18.29
C PHE A 23 -17.55 -0.82 -18.47
N PRO A 24 -18.09 0.19 -17.77
CA PRO A 24 -17.50 1.52 -17.80
C PRO A 24 -16.07 1.42 -17.27
N THR A 25 -15.10 1.79 -18.11
CA THR A 25 -13.72 2.01 -17.67
C THR A 25 -13.74 3.03 -16.55
N ALA A 26 -13.30 2.63 -15.36
CA ALA A 26 -13.05 3.55 -14.25
C ALA A 26 -12.16 4.67 -14.79
N GLN A 27 -12.66 5.91 -14.73
CA GLN A 27 -11.90 7.09 -15.09
C GLN A 27 -10.67 7.12 -14.19
N ALA A 28 -9.47 7.04 -14.79
CA ALA A 28 -8.22 7.13 -14.05
C ALA A 28 -8.22 8.48 -13.32
N ALA A 29 -8.15 8.45 -11.99
CA ALA A 29 -8.00 9.66 -11.19
C ALA A 29 -6.78 10.45 -11.71
N PRO A 30 -6.84 11.80 -11.70
CA PRO A 30 -5.71 12.61 -12.11
C PRO A 30 -4.48 12.20 -11.30
N ALA A 31 -3.36 12.10 -11.99
CA ALA A 31 -2.10 11.71 -11.37
C ALA A 31 -1.68 12.72 -10.30
N VAL A 32 -1.53 12.25 -9.07
CA VAL A 32 -1.08 13.08 -7.95
C VAL A 32 0.43 13.35 -8.09
N THR A 33 0.81 14.63 -8.00
CA THR A 33 2.20 15.10 -7.94
C THR A 33 2.57 15.49 -6.50
N LEU A 34 3.86 15.60 -6.21
CA LEU A 34 4.34 16.06 -4.89
C LEU A 34 3.75 17.44 -4.54
N ALA A 35 3.76 18.39 -5.48
CA ALA A 35 3.16 19.72 -5.25
C ALA A 35 1.67 19.65 -4.88
N SER A 36 0.92 18.77 -5.55
CA SER A 36 -0.52 18.61 -5.28
C SER A 36 -0.78 17.97 -3.92
N LEU A 37 0.01 16.94 -3.56
CA LEU A 37 -0.10 16.24 -2.29
C LEU A 37 0.30 17.14 -1.11
N SER A 38 1.41 17.88 -1.23
CA SER A 38 1.85 18.84 -0.21
C SER A 38 0.81 19.92 0.04
N ARG A 39 0.18 20.46 -1.01
CA ARG A 39 -0.89 21.45 -0.86
C ARG A 39 -2.14 20.88 -0.19
N GLN A 40 -2.48 19.62 -0.47
CA GLN A 40 -3.65 18.95 0.12
C GLN A 40 -3.46 18.64 1.60
N THR A 41 -2.25 18.23 1.97
CA THR A 41 -1.94 17.71 3.32
C THR A 41 -1.33 18.78 4.25
N GLY A 42 -0.80 19.86 3.68
CA GLY A 42 -0.02 20.87 4.40
C GLY A 42 1.41 20.42 4.75
N LEU A 43 1.85 19.25 4.27
CA LEU A 43 3.17 18.70 4.53
C LEU A 43 4.17 19.13 3.45
N ALA A 44 5.15 19.94 3.84
CA ALA A 44 6.20 20.38 2.96
C ALA A 44 7.26 19.28 2.73
N VAL A 45 7.83 19.28 1.54
CA VAL A 45 9.03 18.52 1.19
C VAL A 45 10.15 19.50 0.86
N LEU A 46 11.41 19.06 0.87
CA LEU A 46 12.55 19.94 0.61
C LEU A 46 12.51 20.49 -0.82
N ASP A 47 12.86 21.77 -0.96
CA ASP A 47 12.70 22.54 -2.21
C ASP A 47 13.47 21.98 -3.41
N HIS A 48 14.52 21.18 -3.18
CA HIS A 48 15.34 20.59 -4.23
C HIS A 48 14.70 19.34 -4.88
N LEU A 49 13.57 18.86 -4.36
CA LEU A 49 12.83 17.75 -4.97
C LEU A 49 11.97 18.26 -6.14
N GLU A 50 11.91 17.47 -7.21
CA GLU A 50 11.09 17.80 -8.38
C GLU A 50 9.60 17.70 -8.03
N GLN A 51 8.91 18.84 -7.89
CA GLN A 51 7.55 18.86 -7.34
C GLN A 51 6.46 18.57 -8.38
N SER A 52 6.77 18.68 -9.67
CA SER A 52 5.83 18.45 -10.76
C SER A 52 5.73 16.99 -11.19
N VAL A 53 6.64 16.13 -10.70
CA VAL A 53 6.66 14.71 -11.04
C VAL A 53 5.45 13.99 -10.45
N ARG A 54 4.91 13.03 -11.21
CA ARG A 54 3.91 12.09 -10.71
C ARG A 54 4.52 11.25 -9.60
N ILE A 55 3.79 11.11 -8.50
CA ILE A 55 4.19 10.21 -7.42
C ILE A 55 4.03 8.76 -7.91
N PRO A 56 5.09 7.93 -7.86
CA PRO A 56 4.98 6.52 -8.23
C PRO A 56 4.03 5.80 -7.27
N VAL A 57 3.21 4.89 -7.81
CA VAL A 57 2.31 4.02 -7.02
C VAL A 57 2.81 2.58 -7.17
N VAL A 58 3.05 1.93 -6.05
CA VAL A 58 3.62 0.59 -5.95
C VAL A 58 2.63 -0.32 -5.22
N ASP A 59 2.45 -1.55 -5.70
CA ASP A 59 1.63 -2.59 -5.07
C ASP A 59 2.48 -3.64 -4.32
N GLY A 60 3.80 -3.62 -4.51
CA GLY A 60 4.79 -4.48 -3.89
C GLY A 60 5.51 -3.86 -2.68
N LEU A 61 6.64 -4.48 -2.32
CA LEU A 61 7.52 -4.03 -1.25
C LEU A 61 8.23 -2.73 -1.65
N GLN A 62 8.34 -1.79 -0.71
CA GLN A 62 9.08 -0.54 -0.90
C GLN A 62 9.76 -0.06 0.38
N ALA A 63 10.87 0.65 0.21
CA ALA A 63 11.63 1.24 1.30
C ALA A 63 11.65 2.77 1.15
N GLN A 64 11.59 3.48 2.27
CA GLN A 64 11.72 4.92 2.32
C GLN A 64 12.47 5.29 3.60
N GLY A 65 13.71 5.76 3.45
CA GLY A 65 14.62 6.00 4.58
C GLY A 65 14.67 4.77 5.49
N ASP A 66 14.19 4.97 6.72
CA ASP A 66 14.25 4.00 7.82
C ASP A 66 13.01 3.08 7.89
N LEU A 67 12.10 3.19 6.92
CA LEU A 67 10.88 2.40 6.83
C LEU A 67 10.90 1.44 5.65
N ILE A 68 10.27 0.29 5.87
CA ILE A 68 9.86 -0.63 4.82
C ILE A 68 8.33 -0.81 4.91
N VAL A 69 7.65 -0.63 3.77
CA VAL A 69 6.23 -0.94 3.60
C VAL A 69 6.12 -2.27 2.86
N ILE A 70 5.41 -3.22 3.48
CA ILE A 70 5.31 -4.61 3.01
C ILE A 70 3.83 -4.94 2.82
N PRO A 71 3.41 -5.48 1.67
CA PRO A 71 2.07 -6.08 1.56
C PRO A 71 1.86 -7.13 2.66
N LEU A 72 0.75 -7.06 3.40
CA LEU A 72 0.47 -7.95 4.54
C LEU A 72 0.44 -9.43 4.12
N SER A 73 0.11 -9.73 2.87
CA SER A 73 0.16 -11.10 2.35
C SER A 73 1.57 -11.72 2.37
N VAL A 74 2.62 -10.90 2.29
CA VAL A 74 4.02 -11.37 2.27
C VAL A 74 4.52 -11.73 3.67
N VAL A 75 4.15 -10.92 4.67
CA VAL A 75 4.50 -11.11 6.10
C VAL A 75 3.30 -11.54 6.92
N ALA A 76 2.38 -12.20 6.24
CA ALA A 76 1.41 -13.04 6.90
C ALA A 76 2.15 -14.13 7.70
N SER A 77 1.58 -15.02 8.48
CA SER A 77 2.33 -15.92 9.38
C SER A 77 3.12 -15.24 10.53
N SER A 78 3.81 -14.11 10.33
CA SER A 78 4.61 -13.43 11.38
C SER A 78 4.00 -12.14 11.89
N VAL A 79 3.20 -11.43 11.07
CA VAL A 79 2.54 -10.18 11.44
C VAL A 79 1.02 -10.26 11.26
N ARG A 80 0.28 -9.83 12.29
CA ARG A 80 -1.18 -9.76 12.29
C ARG A 80 -1.66 -8.54 13.08
N PRO A 81 -2.82 -7.94 12.77
CA PRO A 81 -3.49 -7.08 13.72
C PRO A 81 -3.87 -7.88 14.96
N ALA A 82 -3.77 -7.28 16.14
CA ALA A 82 -4.26 -7.90 17.37
C ALA A 82 -5.77 -8.20 17.27
N PRO A 83 -6.31 -9.25 17.94
CA PRO A 83 -7.73 -9.61 17.84
C PRO A 83 -8.75 -8.51 18.18
N ARG A 84 -8.32 -7.51 18.96
CA ARG A 84 -9.12 -6.32 19.34
C ARG A 84 -8.42 -5.01 18.94
N ALA A 85 -7.63 -5.05 17.87
CA ALA A 85 -6.93 -3.89 17.36
C ALA A 85 -7.90 -2.74 17.13
N ARG A 86 -7.56 -1.57 17.67
CA ARG A 86 -8.32 -0.35 17.42
C ARG A 86 -7.85 0.23 16.10
N TRP A 87 -8.77 0.34 15.16
CA TRP A 87 -8.55 0.96 13.87
C TRP A 87 -9.06 2.38 13.89
N THR A 88 -8.28 3.29 13.33
CA THR A 88 -8.63 4.70 13.16
C THR A 88 -8.51 5.07 11.70
N ASP A 89 -9.47 5.82 11.17
CA ASP A 89 -9.33 6.43 9.85
C ASP A 89 -8.11 7.36 9.84
N VAL A 90 -7.35 7.32 8.75
CA VAL A 90 -6.25 8.26 8.52
C VAL A 90 -6.87 9.65 8.33
N PRO A 91 -6.58 10.63 9.22
CA PRO A 91 -7.14 11.97 9.08
C PRO A 91 -6.50 12.70 7.89
N PRO A 92 -7.11 13.80 7.39
CA PRO A 92 -6.56 14.56 6.26
C PRO A 92 -5.12 15.06 6.46
N ARG A 93 -4.73 15.34 7.71
CA ARG A 93 -3.38 15.75 8.09
C ARG A 93 -2.34 14.61 8.11
N GLY A 94 -2.79 13.37 7.94
CA GLY A 94 -1.97 12.16 8.03
C GLY A 94 -1.70 11.66 9.44
N ILE A 95 -1.01 10.52 9.49
CA ILE A 95 -0.49 9.88 10.70
C ILE A 95 1.03 9.81 10.59
N GLU A 96 1.73 10.43 11.55
CA GLU A 96 3.17 10.25 11.74
C GLU A 96 3.44 8.81 12.18
N LEU A 97 4.16 8.06 11.35
CA LEU A 97 4.49 6.65 11.57
C LEU A 97 5.79 6.51 12.35
N LEU A 98 6.80 7.31 11.99
CA LEU A 98 8.12 7.29 12.59
C LEU A 98 8.66 8.72 12.58
N ARG A 99 9.16 9.16 13.73
CA ARG A 99 9.91 10.41 13.86
C ARG A 99 11.36 10.13 13.52
N GLY A 100 11.98 10.88 12.61
CA GLY A 100 13.39 10.66 12.28
C GLY A 100 14.32 10.92 13.48
N GLU A 101 15.54 10.37 13.42
CA GLU A 101 16.55 10.60 14.45
C GLU A 101 16.80 12.11 14.65
N ALA A 102 17.02 12.52 15.91
CA ALA A 102 17.14 13.93 16.32
C ALA A 102 15.92 14.84 16.04
N GLY A 103 14.73 14.26 15.76
CA GLY A 103 13.49 15.01 15.59
C GLY A 103 13.32 15.63 14.20
N GLY A 104 14.18 15.26 13.24
CA GLY A 104 14.05 15.68 11.84
C GLY A 104 13.06 14.80 11.07
N ASN A 105 12.15 15.44 10.33
CA ASN A 105 11.42 14.89 9.17
C ASN A 105 10.61 13.59 9.41
N PRO A 106 9.35 13.67 9.88
CA PRO A 106 8.53 12.48 10.10
C PRO A 106 8.12 11.79 8.80
N HIS A 107 8.09 10.46 8.83
CA HIS A 107 7.40 9.66 7.83
C HIS A 107 5.90 9.71 8.10
N THR A 108 5.12 10.28 7.19
CA THR A 108 3.69 10.49 7.39
C THR A 108 2.86 9.70 6.38
N LEU A 109 1.95 8.86 6.90
CA LEU A 109 0.91 8.21 6.10
C LEU A 109 -0.22 9.20 5.83
N VAL A 110 -0.52 9.46 4.57
CA VAL A 110 -1.63 10.31 4.13
C VAL A 110 -2.52 9.55 3.15
N ALA A 111 -3.82 9.83 3.19
CA ALA A 111 -4.78 9.20 2.30
C ALA A 111 -6.01 10.10 2.13
N GLU A 112 -6.80 9.82 1.10
CA GLU A 112 -8.11 10.44 0.97
C GLU A 112 -9.01 10.08 2.17
N PRO A 113 -9.79 11.03 2.72
CA PRO A 113 -10.62 10.77 3.89
C PRO A 113 -11.55 9.57 3.70
N GLY A 114 -11.56 8.66 4.69
CA GLY A 114 -12.40 7.46 4.68
C GLY A 114 -11.92 6.33 3.73
N THR A 115 -10.76 6.48 3.10
CA THR A 115 -10.22 5.45 2.18
C THR A 115 -9.07 4.64 2.79
N CYS A 116 -8.58 5.02 3.98
CA CYS A 116 -7.47 4.34 4.63
C CYS A 116 -7.69 4.33 6.15
N ARG A 117 -7.46 3.17 6.76
CA ARG A 117 -7.48 2.96 8.21
C ARG A 117 -6.13 2.47 8.66
N TRP A 118 -5.73 2.90 9.86
CA TRP A 118 -4.46 2.57 10.49
C TRP A 118 -4.68 1.94 11.86
N THR A 119 -3.77 1.06 12.26
CA THR A 119 -3.64 0.59 13.65
C THR A 119 -2.18 0.36 14.00
N ALA A 120 -1.80 0.75 15.22
CA ALA A 120 -0.53 0.37 15.84
C ALA A 120 -0.67 -0.92 16.69
N ASP A 121 -1.89 -1.43 16.89
CA ASP A 121 -2.15 -2.62 17.70
C ASP A 121 -1.83 -3.90 16.89
N VAL A 122 -0.54 -4.21 16.76
CA VAL A 122 -0.01 -5.30 15.94
C VAL A 122 0.65 -6.38 16.77
N MET A 123 0.45 -7.63 16.37
CA MET A 123 1.20 -8.78 16.87
C MET A 123 2.30 -9.09 15.85
N ASP A 124 3.55 -8.87 16.25
CA ASP A 124 4.74 -9.14 15.45
C ASP A 124 5.82 -9.75 16.35
N ALA A 125 6.21 -11.00 16.06
CA ALA A 125 7.22 -11.70 16.84
C ALA A 125 8.60 -11.06 16.73
N GLU A 126 8.86 -10.30 15.65
CA GLU A 126 10.14 -9.64 15.43
C GLU A 126 10.25 -8.27 16.11
N GLY A 127 9.12 -7.70 16.56
CA GLY A 127 9.07 -6.36 17.19
C GLY A 127 9.45 -5.20 16.27
N LEU A 128 9.32 -5.40 14.95
CA LEU A 128 9.69 -4.43 13.92
C LEU A 128 8.49 -3.66 13.36
N ALA A 129 7.30 -4.23 13.44
CA ALA A 129 6.08 -3.60 12.96
C ALA A 129 5.75 -2.36 13.82
N ILE A 130 5.68 -1.21 13.14
CA ILE A 130 5.15 0.04 13.69
C ILE A 130 3.63 0.00 13.69
N GLY A 131 3.07 -0.58 12.62
CA GLY A 131 1.63 -0.75 12.50
C GLY A 131 1.23 -1.28 11.14
N LEU A 132 -0.08 -1.22 10.92
CA LEU A 132 -0.78 -1.75 9.77
C LEU A 132 -1.72 -0.68 9.21
N PHE A 133 -1.79 -0.56 7.89
CA PHE A 133 -2.88 0.14 7.24
C PHE A 133 -3.61 -0.73 6.23
N ASP A 134 -4.89 -0.46 6.06
CA ASP A 134 -5.78 -1.06 5.07
C ASP A 134 -6.42 0.09 4.28
N THR A 135 -6.24 0.08 2.96
CA THR A 135 -6.69 1.16 2.09
C THR A 135 -7.43 0.68 0.86
N SER A 136 -8.54 1.36 0.54
CA SER A 136 -9.37 1.11 -0.65
C SER A 136 -9.03 2.04 -1.83
N ALA A 137 -8.16 3.03 -1.60
CA ALA A 137 -7.64 3.95 -2.61
C ALA A 137 -6.09 4.00 -2.50
N VAL A 138 -5.45 4.91 -3.24
CA VAL A 138 -4.01 5.10 -3.07
C VAL A 138 -3.74 5.83 -1.76
N ALA A 139 -2.93 5.23 -0.88
CA ALA A 139 -2.38 5.89 0.29
C ALA A 139 -0.93 6.29 0.01
N TYR A 140 -0.48 7.46 0.44
CA TYR A 140 0.89 7.93 0.22
C TYR A 140 1.68 7.92 1.51
N LEU A 141 2.93 7.47 1.42
CA LEU A 141 3.92 7.70 2.45
C LEU A 141 4.74 8.92 2.05
N LEU A 142 4.69 9.99 2.85
CA LEU A 142 5.38 11.25 2.60
C LEU A 142 6.53 11.41 3.59
N HIS A 143 7.70 11.79 3.10
CA HIS A 143 8.83 12.22 3.93
C HIS A 143 9.48 13.45 3.33
N PRO A 144 9.75 14.51 4.12
CA PRO A 144 10.28 15.76 3.61
C PRO A 144 11.52 15.63 2.72
N GLU A 145 12.42 14.67 3.03
CA GLU A 145 13.68 14.49 2.29
C GLU A 145 13.56 13.54 1.08
N HIS A 146 12.55 12.68 1.07
CA HIS A 146 12.44 11.61 0.06
C HIS A 146 11.25 11.81 -0.88
N GLY A 147 10.42 12.84 -0.64
CA GLY A 147 9.19 13.07 -1.38
C GLY A 147 8.09 12.14 -0.90
N ALA A 148 7.49 11.40 -1.82
CA ALA A 148 6.43 10.47 -1.48
C ALA A 148 6.43 9.26 -2.42
N THR A 149 5.94 8.14 -1.89
CA THR A 149 5.56 6.98 -2.71
C THR A 149 4.14 6.53 -2.36
N GLY A 150 3.36 6.17 -3.37
CA GLY A 150 2.00 5.67 -3.23
C GLY A 150 1.97 4.16 -3.04
N CYS A 151 1.04 3.70 -2.22
CA CYS A 151 0.64 2.30 -2.06
C CYS A 151 -0.68 2.11 -2.79
N ALA A 152 -0.76 1.11 -3.67
CA ALA A 152 -2.03 0.71 -4.28
C ALA A 152 -3.07 0.27 -3.22
N PRO A 153 -4.36 0.15 -3.57
CA PRO A 153 -5.36 -0.42 -2.67
C PRO A 153 -4.96 -1.81 -2.14
N GLY A 154 -5.03 -2.00 -0.82
CA GLY A 154 -4.61 -3.22 -0.15
C GLY A 154 -4.29 -3.02 1.33
N ALA A 155 -3.81 -4.09 1.96
CA ALA A 155 -3.37 -4.09 3.36
C ALA A 155 -1.85 -4.22 3.45
N TYR A 156 -1.22 -3.38 4.26
CA TYR A 156 0.23 -3.24 4.35
C TYR A 156 0.69 -3.15 5.80
N VAL A 157 1.86 -3.72 6.06
CA VAL A 157 2.61 -3.56 7.31
C VAL A 157 3.70 -2.53 7.08
N VAL A 158 3.86 -1.62 8.04
CA VAL A 158 5.01 -0.71 8.11
C VAL A 158 5.97 -1.25 9.16
N ARG A 159 7.22 -1.51 8.76
CA ARG A 159 8.30 -1.93 9.66
C ARG A 159 9.40 -0.86 9.73
N ARG A 160 9.97 -0.68 10.92
CA ARG A 160 11.22 0.07 11.10
C ARG A 160 12.44 -0.77 10.76
N GLN A 161 13.53 -0.11 10.40
CA GLN A 161 14.82 -0.75 10.22
C GLN A 161 15.46 -1.17 11.56
N ARG A 162 16.35 -2.16 11.46
CA ARG A 162 17.15 -2.67 12.57
C ARG A 162 18.59 -2.79 12.11
N GLU A 163 19.48 -2.10 12.80
CA GLU A 163 20.91 -2.10 12.52
C GLU A 163 21.63 -3.14 13.39
N TYR A 164 22.60 -3.81 12.77
CA TYR A 164 23.53 -4.72 13.45
C TYR A 164 24.91 -4.08 13.49
N SER A 165 25.47 -3.95 14.69
CA SER A 165 26.86 -3.57 14.85
C SER A 165 27.75 -4.82 14.98
N GLU A 166 28.89 -4.82 14.28
CA GLU A 166 29.90 -5.89 14.35
C GLU A 166 30.78 -5.82 15.61
N ASP A 167 30.42 -4.99 16.59
CA ASP A 167 31.15 -4.92 17.85
C ASP A 167 31.13 -6.28 18.57
N ARG A 168 32.13 -6.53 19.43
CA ARG A 168 32.31 -7.82 20.15
C ARG A 168 31.07 -8.27 20.96
N TRP A 169 30.05 -7.43 21.06
CA TRP A 169 28.84 -7.60 21.85
C TRP A 169 27.54 -7.66 21.01
N ARG A 170 27.60 -7.66 19.67
CA ARG A 170 26.45 -7.78 18.75
C ARG A 170 25.26 -6.95 19.21
N ARG A 171 25.48 -5.65 19.43
CA ARG A 171 24.38 -4.76 19.81
C ARG A 171 23.46 -4.55 18.62
N THR A 172 22.18 -4.84 18.84
CA THR A 172 21.11 -4.61 17.87
C THR A 172 20.40 -3.32 18.27
N ARG A 173 20.30 -2.37 17.34
CA ARG A 173 19.60 -1.09 17.57
C ARG A 173 18.44 -0.97 16.58
N LEU A 174 17.32 -0.49 17.07
CA LEU A 174 16.16 -0.13 16.25
C LEU A 174 16.38 1.30 15.74
N VAL A 175 16.08 1.53 14.46
CA VAL A 175 16.20 2.87 13.88
C VAL A 175 14.96 3.67 14.25
N ALA A 176 15.18 4.77 14.97
CA ALA A 176 14.21 5.69 15.56
C ALA A 176 13.17 5.09 16.55
N ASP A 177 12.85 5.87 17.59
CA ASP A 177 11.88 5.59 18.67
C ASP A 177 10.90 6.77 18.86
#